data_AF-A0ABD0R3T5-F1
#
_entry.id   AF-A0ABD0R3T5-F1
#
_cell.length_a   1.000
_cell.length_b   1.000
_cell.length_c   1.000
_cell.angle_alpha   90.00
_cell.angle_beta   90.00
_cell.angle_gamma   90.00
#
_symmetry.space_group_name_H-M   'P 1'
#
loop_
_entity.id
_entity.type
_entity.pdbx_description
1 polymer ?
#
loop_
_entity_poly.entity_id
_entity_poly.type
_entity_poly.pdbx_seq_one_letter_code
_entity_poly.pdbx_strand_id
1 'polypeptide(L)'
;VEGRLPAIEQRYEELEGLSSSWRQALDGALALYRMFSEASACQLWVGEKEQWLHNMEIPTKLEDLEVVQQRFETLEPEMNTLGARITDVNQVAQQLLGSDNRNKEQIDQTQNQLNNRWSDFQSLANQRKQALESALNIQNYHLECNEIKSWMKEKTKVIESTQSLGNDLAGVMALQRKLTGMERDLEAIQGKLDDLRSEAEKLASEHPEQEEEIKGRLAEIQEVWEELRATMKRREESLGEASKLQGFLRDLDDFQAWLSRTQTTVASEDTPTSLAEAERLLAQHEAIKNEVDNYREDYEKMRATGAE
;
A
#
# COMPACT_ATOMS: atom_id res chain seq x y z
N VAL A 1 -63.38 56.17 48.27
CA VAL A 1 -62.01 55.67 47.99
C VAL A 1 -61.99 54.14 47.93
N GLU A 2 -62.79 53.46 48.76
CA GLU A 2 -62.82 51.98 48.91
C GLU A 2 -63.08 51.12 47.65
N GLY A 3 -63.69 51.64 46.58
CA GLY A 3 -63.89 50.88 45.32
C GLY A 3 -62.93 51.22 44.19
N ARG A 4 -62.09 52.26 44.35
CA ARG A 4 -61.22 52.75 43.27
C ARG A 4 -59.87 52.02 43.23
N LEU A 5 -59.36 51.59 44.38
CA LEU A 5 -58.10 50.85 44.47
C LEU A 5 -58.21 49.45 43.83
N PRO A 6 -59.23 48.62 44.14
CA PRO A 6 -59.35 47.28 43.55
C PRO A 6 -59.57 47.30 42.03
N ALA A 7 -60.31 48.30 41.54
CA ALA A 7 -60.53 48.47 40.09
C ALA A 7 -59.26 48.93 39.35
N ILE A 8 -58.34 49.64 40.02
CA ILE A 8 -57.03 50.01 39.45
C ILE A 8 -56.10 48.80 39.48
N GLU A 9 -56.09 48.02 40.56
CA GLU A 9 -55.32 46.77 40.69
C GLU A 9 -55.71 45.78 39.60
N GLN A 10 -57.00 45.54 39.39
CA GLN A 10 -57.48 44.65 38.31
C GLN A 10 -57.03 45.12 36.92
N ARG A 11 -57.12 46.42 36.62
CA ARG A 11 -56.66 46.96 35.33
C ARG A 11 -55.15 46.86 35.15
N TYR A 12 -54.40 46.95 36.25
CA TYR A 12 -52.95 46.80 36.22
C TYR A 12 -52.57 45.33 35.98
N GLU A 13 -53.23 44.37 36.62
CA GLU A 13 -53.07 42.94 36.33
C GLU A 13 -53.42 42.58 34.88
N GLU A 14 -54.53 43.13 34.35
CA GLU A 14 -54.90 42.99 32.94
C GLU A 14 -53.81 43.55 32.00
N LEU A 15 -53.25 44.71 32.33
CA LEU A 15 -52.16 45.32 31.57
C LEU A 15 -50.87 44.47 31.63
N GLU A 16 -50.53 43.91 32.80
CA GLU A 16 -49.39 42.99 32.94
C GLU A 16 -49.59 41.70 32.12
N GLY A 17 -50.80 41.16 32.12
CA GLY A 17 -51.17 40.01 31.28
C GLY A 17 -51.06 40.33 29.78
N LEU A 18 -51.57 41.48 29.35
CA LEU A 18 -51.46 41.94 27.96
C LEU A 18 -50.00 42.20 27.55
N SER A 19 -49.22 42.83 28.42
CA SER A 19 -47.78 43.07 28.20
C SER A 19 -47.00 41.76 28.04
N SER A 20 -47.29 40.78 28.91
CA SER A 20 -46.66 39.45 28.85
C SER A 20 -47.02 38.69 27.57
N SER A 21 -48.31 38.71 27.19
CA SER A 21 -48.79 38.12 25.94
C SER A 21 -48.17 38.78 24.71
N TRP A 22 -48.06 40.12 24.72
CA TRP A 22 -47.44 40.86 23.62
C TRP A 22 -45.96 40.53 23.48
N ARG A 23 -45.23 40.44 24.60
CA ARG A 23 -43.82 40.01 24.60
C ARG A 23 -43.65 38.60 24.02
N GLN A 24 -44.49 37.65 24.44
CA GLN A 24 -44.45 36.28 23.91
C GLN A 24 -44.72 36.23 22.41
N ALA A 25 -45.67 37.05 21.91
CA ALA A 25 -45.95 37.16 20.48
C ALA A 25 -44.76 37.76 19.70
N LEU A 26 -44.08 38.77 20.26
CA LEU A 26 -42.88 39.36 19.65
C LEU A 26 -41.69 38.38 19.64
N ASP A 27 -41.46 37.64 20.72
CA ASP A 27 -40.42 36.62 20.79
C ASP A 27 -40.68 35.48 19.77
N GLY A 28 -41.94 35.06 19.62
CA GLY A 28 -42.35 34.09 18.60
C GLY A 28 -42.14 34.61 17.17
N ALA A 29 -42.47 35.88 16.90
CA ALA A 29 -42.20 36.50 15.60
C ALA A 29 -40.70 36.61 15.30
N LEU A 30 -39.89 36.97 16.29
CA LEU A 30 -38.44 37.04 16.15
C LEU A 30 -37.84 35.66 15.84
N ALA A 31 -38.27 34.62 16.55
CA ALA A 31 -37.85 33.24 16.30
C ALA A 31 -38.25 32.77 14.89
N LEU A 32 -39.46 33.10 14.43
CA LEU A 32 -39.94 32.79 13.08
C LEU A 32 -39.06 33.39 11.99
N TYR A 33 -38.81 34.71 12.04
CA TYR A 33 -38.02 35.37 11.01
C TYR A 33 -36.53 34.97 11.06
N ARG A 34 -36.00 34.67 12.26
CA ARG A 34 -34.66 34.07 12.39
C ARG A 34 -34.59 32.70 11.72
N MET A 35 -35.59 31.84 11.95
CA MET A 35 -35.66 30.52 11.31
C MET A 35 -35.71 30.64 9.79
N PHE A 36 -36.54 31.53 9.23
CA PHE A 36 -36.60 31.75 7.78
C PHE A 36 -35.29 32.31 7.21
N SER A 37 -34.66 33.26 7.89
CA SER A 37 -33.37 33.82 7.47
C SER A 37 -32.29 32.74 7.45
N GLU A 38 -32.24 31.90 8.50
CA GLU A 38 -31.26 30.83 8.63
C GLU A 38 -31.48 29.73 7.59
N ALA A 39 -32.74 29.33 7.36
CA ALA A 39 -33.11 28.38 6.32
C ALA A 39 -32.70 28.90 4.93
N SER A 40 -32.94 30.19 4.65
CA SER A 40 -32.54 30.82 3.38
C SER A 40 -31.02 30.82 3.19
N ALA A 41 -30.26 31.12 4.25
CA ALA A 41 -28.80 31.08 4.23
C ALA A 41 -28.28 29.65 3.98
N CYS A 42 -28.91 28.64 4.58
CA CYS A 42 -28.56 27.24 4.33
C CYS A 42 -28.85 26.84 2.88
N GLN A 43 -30.02 27.20 2.35
CA GLN A 43 -30.38 26.91 0.95
C GLN A 43 -29.44 27.59 -0.06
N LEU A 44 -28.96 28.80 0.23
CA LEU A 44 -28.00 29.49 -0.61
C LEU A 44 -26.67 28.73 -0.68
N TRP A 45 -26.13 28.34 0.48
CA TRP A 45 -24.90 27.55 0.54
C TRP A 45 -25.05 26.22 -0.21
N VAL A 46 -26.19 25.52 -0.05
CA VAL A 46 -26.46 24.29 -0.79
C VAL A 46 -26.44 24.56 -2.29
N GLY A 47 -27.10 25.61 -2.76
CA GLY A 47 -27.12 25.97 -4.18
C GLY A 47 -25.74 26.27 -4.77
N GLU A 48 -24.88 26.97 -4.03
CA GLU A 48 -23.51 27.26 -4.46
C GLU A 48 -22.69 25.96 -4.58
N LYS A 49 -22.80 25.06 -3.61
CA LYS A 49 -22.06 23.80 -3.61
C LYS A 49 -22.62 22.79 -4.61
N GLU A 50 -23.94 22.76 -4.82
CA GLU A 50 -24.58 21.98 -5.90
C GLU A 50 -23.99 22.37 -7.26
N GLN A 51 -23.89 23.67 -7.56
CA GLN A 51 -23.29 24.14 -8.82
C GLN A 51 -21.82 23.75 -8.92
N TRP A 52 -21.06 23.88 -7.83
CA TRP A 52 -19.66 23.45 -7.82
C TRP A 52 -19.53 21.94 -8.08
N LEU A 53 -20.35 21.09 -7.45
CA LEU A 53 -20.37 19.64 -7.68
C LEU A 53 -20.82 19.27 -9.10
N HIS A 54 -21.78 19.99 -9.68
CA HIS A 54 -22.19 19.76 -11.07
C HIS A 54 -21.09 20.09 -12.08
N ASN A 55 -20.34 21.16 -11.83
CA ASN A 55 -19.25 21.62 -12.67
C ASN A 55 -17.90 20.92 -12.36
N MET A 56 -17.87 20.03 -11.37
CA MET A 56 -16.68 19.26 -11.05
C MET A 56 -16.44 18.19 -12.12
N GLU A 57 -15.35 18.36 -12.86
CA GLU A 57 -14.82 17.36 -13.77
C GLU A 57 -13.89 16.41 -13.01
N ILE A 58 -13.95 15.12 -13.34
CA ILE A 58 -13.05 14.10 -12.79
C ILE A 58 -11.93 13.91 -13.83
N PRO A 59 -10.70 14.36 -13.54
CA PRO A 59 -9.57 14.22 -14.47
C PRO A 59 -9.18 12.76 -14.65
N THR A 60 -8.38 12.48 -15.69
CA THR A 60 -7.82 11.14 -15.92
C THR A 60 -6.40 10.98 -15.40
N LYS A 61 -5.69 12.09 -15.15
CA LYS A 61 -4.32 12.06 -14.62
C LYS A 61 -4.34 12.00 -13.11
N LEU A 62 -3.45 11.19 -12.54
CA LEU A 62 -3.39 10.98 -11.09
C LEU A 62 -3.10 12.28 -10.33
N GLU A 63 -2.14 13.09 -10.78
CA GLU A 63 -1.78 14.33 -10.07
C GLU A 63 -2.95 15.33 -10.04
N ASP A 64 -3.69 15.42 -11.15
CA ASP A 64 -4.87 16.29 -11.24
C ASP A 64 -6.04 15.74 -10.40
N LEU A 65 -6.20 14.41 -10.35
CA LEU A 65 -7.19 13.73 -9.50
C LEU A 65 -6.93 13.97 -8.02
N GLU A 66 -5.68 13.86 -7.56
CA GLU A 66 -5.29 14.14 -6.18
C GLU A 66 -5.60 15.59 -5.78
N VAL A 67 -5.37 16.55 -6.69
CA VAL A 67 -5.74 17.95 -6.47
C VAL A 67 -7.26 18.12 -6.34
N VAL A 68 -8.05 17.45 -7.18
CA VAL A 68 -9.52 17.48 -7.08
C VAL A 68 -9.99 16.80 -5.78
N GLN A 69 -9.36 15.70 -5.37
CA GLN A 69 -9.64 15.02 -4.11
C GLN A 69 -9.40 15.92 -2.89
N GLN A 70 -8.23 16.56 -2.81
CA GLN A 70 -7.92 17.48 -1.72
C GLN A 70 -8.93 18.63 -1.64
N ARG A 71 -9.38 19.15 -2.79
CA ARG A 71 -10.42 20.18 -2.84
C ARG A 71 -11.79 19.62 -2.41
N PHE A 72 -12.08 18.37 -2.75
CA PHE A 72 -13.34 17.72 -2.37
C PHE A 72 -13.41 17.40 -0.88
N GLU A 73 -12.29 17.03 -0.26
CA GLU A 73 -12.20 16.77 1.18
C GLU A 73 -12.55 17.98 2.05
N THR A 74 -12.39 19.21 1.53
CA THR A 74 -12.85 20.40 2.26
C THR A 74 -14.37 20.48 2.38
N LEU A 75 -15.12 19.74 1.57
CA LEU A 75 -16.58 19.74 1.60
C LEU A 75 -17.14 19.09 2.86
N GLU A 76 -16.52 18.01 3.34
CA GLU A 76 -17.00 17.25 4.51
C GLU A 76 -17.13 18.10 5.79
N PRO A 77 -16.12 18.86 6.25
CA PRO A 77 -16.27 19.72 7.43
C PRO A 77 -17.31 20.83 7.22
N GLU A 78 -17.44 21.37 6.01
CA GLU A 78 -18.47 22.36 5.69
C GLU A 78 -19.88 21.72 5.77
N MET A 79 -20.05 20.51 5.25
CA MET A 79 -21.30 19.74 5.32
C MET A 79 -21.71 19.44 6.76
N ASN A 80 -20.75 19.05 7.62
CA ASN A 80 -21.00 18.81 9.03
C ASN A 80 -21.49 20.08 9.74
N THR A 81 -20.87 21.22 9.42
CA THR A 81 -21.29 22.52 9.96
C THR A 81 -22.70 22.89 9.50
N LEU A 82 -23.02 22.70 8.22
CA LEU A 82 -24.36 22.98 7.71
C LEU A 82 -25.41 22.03 8.28
N GLY A 83 -25.10 20.74 8.42
CA GLY A 83 -26.00 19.74 9.01
C GLY A 83 -26.41 20.09 10.44
N ALA A 84 -25.49 20.62 11.25
CA ALA A 84 -25.80 21.14 12.57
C ALA A 84 -26.77 22.33 12.51
N ARG A 85 -26.51 23.31 11.63
CA ARG A 85 -27.39 24.48 11.43
C ARG A 85 -28.80 24.09 10.96
N ILE A 86 -28.90 23.12 10.05
CA ILE A 86 -30.19 22.58 9.57
C ILE A 86 -30.94 21.88 10.71
N THR A 87 -30.22 21.18 11.60
CA THR A 87 -30.81 20.57 12.80
C THR A 87 -31.39 21.63 13.73
N ASP A 88 -30.67 22.73 13.96
CA ASP A 88 -31.15 23.86 14.78
C ASP A 88 -32.39 24.52 14.16
N VAL A 89 -32.38 24.74 12.84
CA VAL A 89 -33.54 25.26 12.08
C VAL A 89 -34.75 24.34 12.25
N ASN A 90 -34.55 23.03 12.14
CA ASN A 90 -35.62 22.03 12.33
C ASN A 90 -36.18 22.04 13.75
N GLN A 91 -35.32 22.19 14.76
CA GLN A 91 -35.74 22.27 16.16
C GLN A 91 -36.60 23.53 16.41
N VAL A 92 -36.18 24.69 15.89
CA VAL A 92 -36.95 25.94 16.02
C VAL A 92 -38.28 25.84 15.26
N ALA A 93 -38.29 25.27 14.05
CA ALA A 93 -39.51 25.03 13.28
C ALA A 93 -40.52 24.18 14.06
N GLN A 94 -40.07 23.08 14.67
CA GLN A 94 -40.91 22.19 15.47
C GLN A 94 -41.51 22.91 16.69
N GLN A 95 -40.73 23.74 17.38
CA GLN A 95 -41.22 24.57 18.49
C GLN A 95 -42.30 25.56 18.03
N LEU A 96 -42.09 26.22 16.88
CA LEU A 96 -43.04 27.18 16.33
C LEU A 96 -44.34 26.51 15.85
N LEU A 97 -44.28 25.28 15.30
CA LEU A 97 -45.46 24.51 14.90
C LEU A 97 -46.33 24.08 16.10
N GLY A 98 -45.69 23.84 17.26
CA GLY A 98 -46.36 23.51 18.53
C GLY A 98 -47.09 24.69 19.18
N SER A 99 -46.75 25.94 18.82
CA SER A 99 -47.45 27.14 19.29
C SER A 99 -48.62 27.52 18.37
N ASP A 100 -49.58 28.33 18.87
CA ASP A 100 -50.72 28.81 18.08
C ASP A 100 -50.26 29.95 17.14
N ASN A 101 -49.54 29.58 16.08
CA ASN A 101 -48.96 30.49 15.10
C ASN A 101 -49.79 30.46 13.80
N ARG A 102 -50.08 31.64 13.23
CA ARG A 102 -50.80 31.75 11.95
C ARG A 102 -49.97 31.30 10.73
N ASN A 103 -48.66 31.14 10.89
CA ASN A 103 -47.71 30.85 9.81
C ASN A 103 -47.31 29.37 9.70
N LYS A 104 -48.08 28.43 10.29
CA LYS A 104 -47.73 26.99 10.33
C LYS A 104 -47.46 26.40 8.95
N GLU A 105 -48.29 26.73 7.96
CA GLU A 105 -48.11 26.24 6.59
C GLU A 105 -46.77 26.70 5.99
N GLN A 106 -46.40 27.97 6.17
CA GLN A 106 -45.15 28.51 5.63
C GLN A 106 -43.93 27.93 6.35
N ILE A 107 -44.02 27.69 7.66
CA ILE A 107 -42.96 27.02 8.45
C ILE A 107 -42.73 25.61 7.93
N ASP A 108 -43.82 24.83 7.80
CA ASP A 108 -43.77 23.46 7.31
C ASP A 108 -43.21 23.38 5.88
N GLN A 109 -43.68 24.25 4.97
CA GLN A 109 -43.16 24.33 3.60
C GLN A 109 -41.67 24.67 3.56
N THR A 110 -41.22 25.66 4.34
CA THR A 110 -39.80 26.07 4.37
C THR A 110 -38.92 24.96 4.92
N GLN A 111 -39.38 24.31 6.00
CA GLN A 111 -38.69 23.19 6.63
C GLN A 111 -38.55 22.01 5.66
N ASN A 112 -39.66 21.61 5.03
CA ASN A 112 -39.67 20.49 4.09
C ASN A 112 -38.81 20.77 2.86
N GLN A 113 -38.86 22.00 2.31
CA GLN A 113 -38.01 22.39 1.19
C GLN A 113 -36.51 22.33 1.55
N LEU A 114 -36.12 22.84 2.71
CA LEU A 114 -34.73 22.80 3.17
C LEU A 114 -34.25 21.36 3.35
N ASN A 115 -35.04 20.51 4.01
CA ASN A 115 -34.67 19.12 4.29
C ASN A 115 -34.58 18.28 3.01
N ASN A 116 -35.52 18.44 2.08
CA ASN A 116 -35.48 17.76 0.79
C ASN A 116 -34.21 18.16 0.01
N ARG A 117 -33.94 19.45 -0.10
CA ARG A 117 -32.76 19.95 -0.81
C ARG A 117 -31.45 19.50 -0.16
N TRP A 118 -31.41 19.46 1.17
CA TRP A 118 -30.26 18.93 1.89
C TRP A 118 -30.04 17.44 1.62
N SER A 119 -31.11 16.64 1.63
CA SER A 119 -31.03 15.21 1.29
C SER A 119 -30.55 14.99 -0.16
N ASP A 120 -31.08 15.74 -1.12
CA ASP A 120 -30.68 15.66 -2.53
C ASP A 120 -29.20 16.03 -2.69
N PHE A 121 -28.75 17.10 -2.02
CA PHE A 121 -27.35 17.50 -2.01
C PHE A 121 -26.43 16.44 -1.39
N GLN A 122 -26.82 15.82 -0.27
CA GLN A 122 -26.04 14.73 0.34
C GLN A 122 -25.91 13.54 -0.63
N SER A 123 -26.97 13.21 -1.37
CA SER A 123 -26.92 12.17 -2.41
C SER A 123 -25.96 12.54 -3.54
N LEU A 124 -26.03 13.78 -4.05
CA LEU A 124 -25.13 14.28 -5.09
C LEU A 124 -23.66 14.28 -4.63
N ALA A 125 -23.39 14.76 -3.42
CA ALA A 125 -22.05 14.75 -2.84
C ALA A 125 -21.51 13.32 -2.72
N ASN A 126 -22.32 12.38 -2.23
CA ASN A 126 -21.92 10.98 -2.13
C ASN A 126 -21.66 10.34 -3.50
N GLN A 127 -22.50 10.61 -4.51
CA GLN A 127 -22.30 10.14 -5.87
C GLN A 127 -20.97 10.65 -6.44
N ARG A 128 -20.66 11.93 -6.23
CA ARG A 128 -19.40 12.54 -6.68
C ARG A 128 -18.19 11.99 -5.93
N LYS A 129 -18.31 11.74 -4.63
CA LYS A 129 -17.27 11.07 -3.84
C LYS A 129 -16.95 9.69 -4.40
N GLN A 130 -17.97 8.85 -4.62
CA GLN A 130 -17.80 7.51 -5.16
C GLN A 130 -17.15 7.51 -6.56
N ALA A 131 -17.57 8.43 -7.43
CA ALA A 131 -16.98 8.56 -8.76
C ALA A 131 -15.50 8.98 -8.71
N LEU A 132 -15.14 9.87 -7.78
CA LEU A 132 -13.76 10.32 -7.59
C LEU A 132 -12.88 9.21 -6.99
N GLU A 133 -13.37 8.51 -5.97
CA GLU A 133 -12.68 7.36 -5.36
C GLU A 133 -12.47 6.23 -6.37
N SER A 134 -13.48 5.94 -7.19
CA SER A 134 -13.38 4.97 -8.28
C SER A 134 -12.28 5.34 -9.29
N ALA A 135 -12.25 6.60 -9.76
CA ALA A 135 -11.22 7.06 -10.69
C ALA A 135 -9.81 6.99 -10.07
N LEU A 136 -9.67 7.37 -8.80
CA LEU A 136 -8.41 7.27 -8.06
C LEU A 136 -7.93 5.82 -7.92
N ASN A 137 -8.83 4.88 -7.59
CA ASN A 137 -8.48 3.47 -7.45
C ASN A 137 -7.90 2.89 -8.73
N ILE A 138 -8.50 3.23 -9.89
CA ILE A 138 -7.98 2.81 -11.20
C ILE A 138 -6.58 3.38 -11.46
N GLN A 139 -6.38 4.69 -11.24
CA GLN A 139 -5.08 5.31 -11.48
C GLN A 139 -4.00 4.80 -10.52
N ASN A 140 -4.33 4.57 -9.25
CA ASN A 140 -3.43 3.95 -8.28
C ASN A 140 -3.06 2.52 -8.70
N TYR A 141 -4.03 1.72 -9.16
CA TYR A 141 -3.77 0.41 -9.72
C TYR A 141 -2.79 0.48 -10.91
N HIS A 142 -2.98 1.43 -11.83
CA HIS A 142 -2.06 1.63 -12.95
C HIS A 142 -0.65 2.03 -12.51
N LEU A 143 -0.54 2.91 -11.50
CA LEU A 143 0.74 3.31 -10.92
C LEU A 143 1.45 2.11 -10.31
N GLU A 144 0.78 1.37 -9.43
CA GLU A 144 1.35 0.19 -8.75
C GLU A 144 1.79 -0.89 -9.76
N CYS A 145 0.98 -1.10 -10.81
CA CYS A 145 1.34 -1.96 -11.93
C CYS A 145 2.67 -1.55 -12.57
N ASN A 146 2.84 -0.27 -12.89
CA ASN A 146 4.05 0.25 -13.52
C ASN A 146 5.27 0.18 -12.60
N GLU A 147 5.09 0.46 -11.31
CA GLU A 147 6.16 0.39 -10.31
C GLU A 147 6.65 -1.04 -10.11
N ILE A 148 5.74 -1.99 -9.92
CA ILE A 148 6.08 -3.41 -9.75
C ILE A 148 6.73 -3.96 -11.02
N LYS A 149 6.20 -3.62 -12.20
CA LYS A 149 6.80 -3.99 -13.49
C LYS A 149 8.23 -3.45 -13.63
N SER A 150 8.44 -2.18 -13.30
CA SER A 150 9.76 -1.55 -13.39
C SER A 150 10.75 -2.16 -12.40
N TRP A 151 10.30 -2.43 -11.18
CA TRP A 151 11.09 -3.10 -10.16
C TRP A 151 11.54 -4.49 -10.62
N MET A 152 10.63 -5.30 -11.18
CA MET A 152 10.96 -6.64 -11.67
C MET A 152 11.95 -6.62 -12.83
N LYS A 153 11.78 -5.68 -13.77
CA LYS A 153 12.74 -5.48 -14.87
C LYS A 153 14.12 -5.10 -14.37
N GLU A 154 14.20 -4.20 -13.39
CA GLU A 154 15.48 -3.80 -12.80
C GLU A 154 16.13 -4.97 -12.04
N LYS A 155 15.35 -5.73 -11.27
CA LYS A 155 15.82 -6.95 -10.59
C LYS A 155 16.39 -7.97 -11.57
N THR A 156 15.71 -8.17 -12.70
CA THR A 156 16.16 -9.07 -13.78
C THR A 156 17.54 -8.66 -14.29
N LYS A 157 17.71 -7.37 -14.63
CA LYS A 157 19.01 -6.82 -15.07
C LYS A 157 20.11 -7.00 -14.01
N VAL A 158 19.79 -6.83 -12.73
CA VAL A 158 20.75 -7.06 -11.65
C VAL A 158 21.21 -8.51 -11.65
N ILE A 159 20.32 -9.49 -11.83
CA ILE A 159 20.68 -10.91 -11.91
C ILE A 159 21.56 -11.17 -13.13
N GLU A 160 21.20 -10.64 -14.30
CA GLU A 160 21.96 -10.78 -15.54
C GLU A 160 23.37 -10.20 -15.43
N SER A 161 23.52 -9.05 -14.75
CA SER A 161 24.83 -8.44 -14.51
C SER A 161 25.78 -9.30 -13.66
N THR A 162 25.27 -10.31 -12.96
CA THR A 162 26.10 -11.20 -12.14
C THR A 162 26.87 -12.24 -12.94
N GLN A 163 26.62 -12.40 -14.24
CA GLN A 163 27.20 -13.49 -15.05
C GLN A 163 28.73 -13.56 -15.03
N SER A 164 29.44 -12.43 -14.90
CA SER A 164 30.92 -12.38 -14.93
C SER A 164 31.61 -12.44 -13.56
N LEU A 165 30.87 -12.58 -12.46
CA LEU A 165 31.36 -12.30 -11.10
C LEU A 165 31.93 -13.52 -10.32
N GLY A 166 32.11 -14.69 -10.95
CA GLY A 166 32.56 -15.91 -10.26
C GLY A 166 33.78 -16.56 -10.89
N ASN A 167 34.98 -16.11 -10.52
CA ASN A 167 36.24 -16.70 -10.99
C ASN A 167 36.89 -17.66 -9.97
N ASP A 168 36.43 -17.63 -8.72
CA ASP A 168 36.91 -18.48 -7.62
C ASP A 168 35.75 -18.95 -6.73
N LEU A 169 36.01 -19.93 -5.88
CA LEU A 169 34.98 -20.52 -5.00
C LEU A 169 34.35 -19.48 -4.07
N ALA A 170 35.15 -18.56 -3.52
CA ALA A 170 34.68 -17.52 -2.62
C ALA A 170 33.70 -16.56 -3.31
N GLY A 171 34.01 -16.12 -4.54
CA GLY A 171 33.13 -15.28 -5.36
C GLY A 171 31.83 -15.98 -5.72
N VAL A 172 31.88 -17.26 -6.10
CA VAL A 172 30.68 -18.06 -6.38
C VAL A 172 29.79 -18.17 -5.14
N MET A 173 30.35 -18.48 -3.97
CA MET A 173 29.59 -18.56 -2.72
C MET A 173 28.98 -17.21 -2.32
N ALA A 174 29.69 -16.10 -2.56
CA ALA A 174 29.15 -14.77 -2.30
C ALA A 174 27.94 -14.45 -3.20
N LEU A 175 28.01 -14.81 -4.49
CA LEU A 175 26.88 -14.67 -5.41
C LEU A 175 25.69 -15.56 -5.03
N GLN A 176 25.93 -16.79 -4.60
CA GLN A 176 24.87 -17.69 -4.11
C GLN A 176 24.13 -17.08 -2.92
N ARG A 177 24.84 -16.55 -1.92
CA ARG A 177 24.20 -15.85 -0.79
C ARG A 177 23.38 -14.64 -1.24
N LYS A 178 23.88 -13.89 -2.23
CA LYS A 178 23.15 -12.75 -2.81
C LYS A 178 21.85 -13.21 -3.47
N LEU A 179 21.86 -14.31 -4.23
CA LEU A 179 20.66 -14.88 -4.84
C LEU A 179 19.64 -15.37 -3.80
N THR A 180 20.08 -16.05 -2.73
CA THR A 180 19.18 -16.43 -1.63
C THR A 180 18.52 -15.23 -0.95
N GLY A 181 19.22 -14.09 -0.87
CA GLY A 181 18.61 -12.83 -0.44
C GLY A 181 17.51 -12.36 -1.40
N MET A 182 17.73 -12.49 -2.71
CA MET A 182 16.76 -12.10 -3.73
C MET A 182 15.52 -12.99 -3.74
N GLU A 183 15.63 -14.28 -3.43
CA GLU A 183 14.48 -15.19 -3.34
C GLU A 183 13.43 -14.72 -2.32
N ARG A 184 13.88 -14.18 -1.18
CA ARG A 184 12.97 -13.59 -0.19
C ARG A 184 12.23 -12.37 -0.74
N ASP A 185 12.91 -11.55 -1.54
CA ASP A 185 12.26 -10.41 -2.20
C ASP A 185 11.21 -10.90 -3.22
N LEU A 186 11.46 -12.03 -3.90
CA LEU A 186 10.50 -12.63 -4.83
C LEU A 186 9.25 -13.14 -4.10
N GLU A 187 9.38 -13.74 -2.91
CA GLU A 187 8.21 -14.14 -2.11
C GLU A 187 7.31 -12.95 -1.76
N ALA A 188 7.90 -11.83 -1.34
CA ALA A 188 7.15 -10.61 -1.04
C ALA A 188 6.43 -10.05 -2.28
N ILE A 189 7.08 -10.10 -3.43
CA ILE A 189 6.50 -9.63 -4.70
C ILE A 189 5.38 -10.54 -5.17
N GLN A 190 5.50 -11.87 -5.00
CA GLN A 190 4.42 -12.80 -5.29
C GLN A 190 3.13 -12.41 -4.55
N GLY A 191 3.22 -12.04 -3.26
CA GLY A 191 2.07 -11.56 -2.50
C GLY A 191 1.44 -10.30 -3.12
N LYS A 192 2.26 -9.31 -3.51
CA LYS A 192 1.77 -8.10 -4.19
C LYS A 192 1.11 -8.41 -5.55
N LEU A 193 1.61 -9.41 -6.28
CA LEU A 193 1.01 -9.83 -7.54
C LEU A 193 -0.36 -10.48 -7.36
N ASP A 194 -0.54 -11.20 -6.25
CA ASP A 194 -1.83 -11.80 -5.89
C ASP A 194 -2.84 -10.70 -5.48
N ASP A 195 -2.39 -9.70 -4.72
CA ASP A 195 -3.20 -8.52 -4.38
C ASP A 195 -3.61 -7.73 -5.64
N LEU A 196 -2.65 -7.44 -6.54
CA LEU A 196 -2.93 -6.79 -7.82
C LEU A 196 -3.91 -7.58 -8.69
N ARG A 197 -3.86 -8.91 -8.65
CA ARG A 197 -4.81 -9.76 -9.38
C ARG A 197 -6.22 -9.61 -8.82
N SER A 198 -6.36 -9.63 -7.49
CA SER A 198 -7.65 -9.44 -6.84
C SER A 198 -8.23 -8.05 -7.13
N GLU A 199 -7.39 -7.01 -7.07
CA GLU A 199 -7.83 -5.65 -7.37
C GLU A 199 -8.20 -5.49 -8.85
N ALA A 200 -7.44 -6.10 -9.77
CA ALA A 200 -7.77 -6.11 -11.19
C ALA A 200 -9.13 -6.76 -11.48
N GLU A 201 -9.46 -7.87 -10.82
CA GLU A 201 -10.74 -8.56 -10.99
C GLU A 201 -11.91 -7.71 -10.47
N LYS A 202 -11.73 -7.09 -9.30
CA LYS A 202 -12.70 -6.15 -8.75
C LYS A 202 -12.90 -4.94 -9.66
N LEU A 203 -11.83 -4.24 -10.05
CA LEU A 203 -11.90 -3.05 -10.90
C LEU A 203 -12.49 -3.38 -12.28
N ALA A 204 -12.15 -4.51 -12.88
CA ALA A 204 -12.74 -4.95 -14.15
C ALA A 204 -14.25 -5.20 -14.03
N SER A 205 -14.72 -5.72 -12.88
CA SER A 205 -16.15 -5.92 -12.64
C SER A 205 -16.91 -4.62 -12.40
N GLU A 206 -16.27 -3.64 -11.75
CA GLU A 206 -16.83 -2.31 -11.48
C GLU A 206 -16.78 -1.40 -12.73
N HIS A 207 -15.80 -1.62 -13.61
CA HIS A 207 -15.51 -0.81 -14.80
C HIS A 207 -15.34 -1.67 -16.08
N PRO A 208 -16.43 -2.26 -16.61
CA PRO A 208 -16.35 -3.11 -17.80
C PRO A 208 -15.76 -2.39 -19.03
N GLU A 209 -15.88 -1.06 -19.11
CA GLU A 209 -15.30 -0.25 -20.18
C GLU A 209 -13.78 -0.14 -20.12
N GLN A 210 -13.16 -0.44 -18.98
CA GLN A 210 -11.70 -0.41 -18.77
C GLN A 210 -11.11 -1.81 -18.54
N GLU A 211 -11.95 -2.86 -18.57
CA GLU A 211 -11.57 -4.24 -18.31
C GLU A 211 -10.38 -4.70 -19.17
N GLU A 212 -10.39 -4.39 -20.46
CA GLU A 212 -9.31 -4.76 -21.39
C GLU A 212 -7.97 -4.13 -21.01
N GLU A 213 -7.96 -2.84 -20.61
CA GLU A 213 -6.73 -2.17 -20.19
C GLU A 213 -6.22 -2.74 -18.85
N ILE A 214 -7.12 -2.90 -17.87
CA ILE A 214 -6.81 -3.44 -16.55
C ILE A 214 -6.20 -4.84 -16.68
N LYS A 215 -6.86 -5.75 -17.42
CA LYS A 215 -6.38 -7.12 -17.64
C LYS A 215 -5.11 -7.16 -18.49
N GLY A 216 -5.00 -6.28 -19.49
CA GLY A 216 -3.79 -6.15 -20.31
C GLY A 216 -2.56 -5.83 -19.47
N ARG A 217 -2.67 -4.87 -18.54
CA ARG A 217 -1.58 -4.52 -17.61
C ARG A 217 -1.22 -5.69 -16.68
N LEU A 218 -2.21 -6.40 -16.14
CA LEU A 218 -1.96 -7.58 -15.33
C LEU A 218 -1.22 -8.67 -16.12
N ALA A 219 -1.59 -8.90 -17.39
CA ALA A 219 -0.93 -9.86 -18.26
C ALA A 219 0.54 -9.48 -18.53
N GLU A 220 0.84 -8.21 -18.80
CA GLU A 220 2.22 -7.72 -18.98
C GLU A 220 3.07 -7.92 -17.71
N ILE A 221 2.47 -7.74 -16.53
CA ILE A 221 3.14 -7.97 -15.24
C ILE A 221 3.44 -9.46 -15.07
N GLN A 222 2.49 -10.34 -15.41
CA GLN A 222 2.69 -11.78 -15.33
C GLN A 222 3.82 -12.24 -16.26
N GLU A 223 3.90 -11.70 -17.47
CA GLU A 223 4.99 -12.00 -18.40
C GLU A 223 6.36 -11.62 -17.81
N VAL A 224 6.49 -10.41 -17.27
CA VAL A 224 7.72 -9.93 -16.64
C VAL A 224 8.08 -10.75 -15.38
N TRP A 225 7.07 -11.20 -14.63
CA TRP A 225 7.28 -12.06 -13.47
C TRP A 225 7.85 -13.43 -13.85
N GLU A 226 7.31 -14.05 -14.90
CA GLU A 226 7.82 -15.33 -15.40
C GLU A 226 9.23 -15.20 -15.97
N GLU A 227 9.54 -14.09 -16.65
CA GLU A 227 10.90 -13.79 -17.12
C GLU A 227 11.89 -13.67 -15.96
N LEU A 228 11.52 -12.95 -14.89
CA LEU A 228 12.34 -12.80 -13.69
C LEU A 228 12.58 -14.15 -13.02
N ARG A 229 11.54 -14.97 -12.84
CA ARG A 229 11.65 -16.32 -12.27
C ARG A 229 12.54 -17.23 -13.09
N ALA A 230 12.38 -17.23 -14.42
CA ALA A 230 13.21 -18.02 -15.32
C ALA A 230 14.68 -17.60 -15.27
N THR A 231 14.94 -16.29 -15.22
CA THR A 231 16.29 -15.73 -15.11
C THR A 231 16.95 -16.11 -13.79
N MET A 232 16.19 -16.01 -12.69
CA MET A 232 16.65 -16.40 -11.36
C MET A 232 17.02 -17.89 -11.30
N LYS A 233 16.14 -18.77 -11.77
CA LYS A 233 16.37 -20.22 -11.81
C LYS A 233 17.60 -20.58 -12.64
N ARG A 234 17.73 -20.03 -13.85
CA ARG A 234 18.90 -20.26 -14.72
C ARG A 234 20.20 -19.83 -14.04
N ARG A 235 20.17 -18.72 -13.30
CA ARG A 235 21.35 -18.23 -12.59
C ARG A 235 21.71 -19.11 -11.40
N GLU A 236 20.73 -19.60 -10.65
CA GLU A 236 20.93 -20.55 -9.56
C GLU A 236 21.60 -21.84 -10.05
N GLU A 237 21.08 -22.44 -11.13
CA GLU A 237 21.64 -23.63 -11.78
C GLU A 237 23.10 -23.39 -12.20
N SER A 238 23.36 -22.30 -12.92
CA SER A 238 24.71 -21.92 -13.38
C SER A 238 25.69 -21.69 -12.22
N LEU A 239 25.27 -21.05 -11.13
CA LEU A 239 26.12 -20.89 -9.95
C LEU A 239 26.34 -22.21 -9.22
N GLY A 240 25.36 -23.11 -9.21
CA GLY A 240 25.51 -24.45 -8.68
C GLY A 240 26.60 -25.24 -9.41
N GLU A 241 26.60 -25.21 -10.74
CA GLU A 241 27.65 -25.82 -11.57
C GLU A 241 29.02 -25.18 -11.32
N ALA A 242 29.09 -23.84 -11.32
CA ALA A 242 30.33 -23.12 -11.05
C ALA A 242 30.88 -23.43 -9.64
N SER A 243 30.01 -23.58 -8.65
CA SER A 243 30.40 -23.91 -7.27
C SER A 243 31.02 -25.31 -7.19
N LYS A 244 30.42 -26.29 -7.86
CA LYS A 244 30.97 -27.65 -7.99
C LYS A 244 32.34 -27.65 -8.66
N LEU A 245 32.46 -26.95 -9.81
CA LEU A 245 33.72 -26.85 -10.54
C LEU A 245 34.82 -26.19 -9.71
N GLN A 246 34.54 -25.04 -9.08
CA GLN A 246 35.52 -24.34 -8.26
C GLN A 246 35.90 -25.11 -7.00
N GLY A 247 34.95 -25.85 -6.40
CA GLY A 247 35.24 -26.79 -5.32
C GLY A 247 36.20 -27.89 -5.76
N PHE A 248 35.93 -28.51 -6.92
CA PHE A 248 36.80 -29.53 -7.49
C PHE A 248 38.21 -29.00 -7.81
N LEU A 249 38.32 -27.82 -8.43
CA LEU A 249 39.62 -27.21 -8.76
C LEU A 249 40.45 -26.92 -7.51
N ARG A 250 39.82 -26.41 -6.45
CA ARG A 250 40.50 -26.21 -5.15
C ARG A 250 40.99 -27.54 -4.57
N ASP A 251 40.12 -28.55 -4.53
CA ASP A 251 40.48 -29.86 -3.99
C ASP A 251 41.60 -30.53 -4.83
N LEU A 252 41.61 -30.30 -6.15
CA LEU A 252 42.67 -30.73 -7.06
C LEU A 252 44.00 -30.00 -6.81
N ASP A 253 43.98 -28.68 -6.64
CA ASP A 253 45.18 -27.89 -6.33
C ASP A 253 45.80 -28.32 -4.99
N ASP A 254 44.96 -28.56 -3.97
CA ASP A 254 45.38 -29.06 -2.66
C ASP A 254 46.03 -30.45 -2.80
N PHE A 255 45.42 -31.35 -3.56
CA PHE A 255 45.96 -32.69 -3.83
C PHE A 255 47.29 -32.63 -4.62
N GLN A 256 47.39 -31.77 -5.64
CA GLN A 256 48.63 -31.58 -6.41
C GLN A 256 49.77 -31.02 -5.56
N ALA A 257 49.46 -30.07 -4.68
CA ALA A 257 50.43 -29.51 -3.75
C ALA A 257 50.94 -30.57 -2.77
N TRP A 258 50.04 -31.39 -2.22
CA TRP A 258 50.40 -32.55 -1.41
C TRP A 258 51.29 -33.54 -2.19
N LEU A 259 50.84 -33.97 -3.37
CA LEU A 259 51.54 -34.94 -4.21
C LEU A 259 52.97 -34.47 -4.52
N SER A 260 53.14 -33.21 -4.90
CA SER A 260 54.44 -32.63 -5.23
C SER A 260 55.39 -32.60 -4.02
N ARG A 261 54.88 -32.25 -2.83
CA ARG A 261 55.66 -32.27 -1.58
C ARG A 261 56.09 -33.68 -1.20
N THR A 262 55.16 -34.64 -1.29
CA THR A 262 55.42 -36.05 -0.97
C THR A 262 56.41 -36.67 -1.96
N GLN A 263 56.25 -36.41 -3.27
CA GLN A 263 57.21 -36.85 -4.29
C GLN A 263 58.62 -36.31 -4.04
N THR A 264 58.73 -35.02 -3.71
CA THR A 264 60.03 -34.41 -3.38
C THR A 264 60.67 -35.07 -2.16
N THR A 265 59.86 -35.39 -1.14
CA THR A 265 60.33 -36.05 0.09
C THR A 265 60.72 -37.51 -0.14
N VAL A 266 60.05 -38.24 -1.03
CA VAL A 266 60.42 -39.64 -1.37
C VAL A 266 61.64 -39.67 -2.28
N ALA A 267 61.80 -38.69 -3.16
CA ALA A 267 62.92 -38.59 -4.09
C ALA A 267 64.24 -38.12 -3.43
N SER A 268 64.23 -37.70 -2.16
CA SER A 268 65.47 -37.47 -1.43
C SER A 268 66.14 -38.81 -1.14
N GLU A 269 67.07 -39.21 -2.02
CA GLU A 269 67.89 -40.42 -1.90
C GLU A 269 68.97 -40.26 -0.82
N ASP A 270 68.57 -40.12 0.45
CA ASP A 270 69.50 -40.04 1.57
C ASP A 270 70.05 -41.43 1.90
N THR A 271 71.37 -41.61 1.76
CA THR A 271 72.04 -42.84 2.17
C THR A 271 72.39 -42.75 3.66
N PRO A 272 71.84 -43.61 4.54
CA PRO A 272 72.12 -43.54 5.97
C PRO A 272 73.60 -43.83 6.25
N THR A 273 74.19 -43.00 7.12
CA THR A 273 75.60 -43.14 7.56
C THR A 273 75.73 -43.77 8.95
N SER A 274 74.61 -43.99 9.64
CA SER A 274 74.55 -44.62 10.97
C SER A 274 73.26 -45.43 11.16
N LEU A 275 73.24 -46.35 12.14
CA LEU A 275 72.06 -47.12 12.50
C LEU A 275 70.89 -46.21 12.92
N ALA A 276 71.15 -45.20 13.74
CA ALA A 276 70.14 -44.25 14.19
C ALA A 276 69.52 -43.45 13.03
N GLU A 277 70.33 -43.10 12.03
CA GLU A 277 69.86 -42.45 10.81
C GLU A 277 69.02 -43.39 9.93
N ALA A 278 69.42 -44.66 9.81
CA ALA A 278 68.64 -45.67 9.10
C ALA A 278 67.27 -45.92 9.76
N GLU A 279 67.22 -46.03 11.09
CA GLU A 279 65.97 -46.18 11.84
C GLU A 279 65.07 -44.95 11.69
N ARG A 280 65.64 -43.74 11.70
CA ARG A 280 64.90 -42.50 11.46
C ARG A 280 64.32 -42.43 10.05
N LEU A 281 65.11 -42.77 9.03
CA LEU A 281 64.65 -42.78 7.63
C LEU A 281 63.56 -43.85 7.41
N LEU A 282 63.66 -45.00 8.06
CA LEU A 282 62.64 -46.04 8.00
C LEU A 282 61.31 -45.57 8.61
N ALA A 283 61.36 -44.94 9.80
CA ALA A 283 60.17 -44.37 10.44
C ALA A 283 59.54 -43.25 9.60
N GLN A 284 60.36 -42.40 8.96
CA GLN A 284 59.90 -41.37 8.04
C GLN A 284 59.20 -41.97 6.82
N HIS A 285 59.74 -43.04 6.24
CA HIS A 285 59.11 -43.75 5.12
C HIS A 285 57.77 -44.40 5.53
N GLU A 286 57.70 -45.04 6.71
CA GLU A 286 56.44 -45.59 7.23
C GLU A 286 55.37 -44.50 7.42
N ALA A 287 55.76 -43.32 7.91
CA ALA A 287 54.87 -42.17 8.03
C ALA A 287 54.33 -41.71 6.67
N ILE A 288 55.19 -41.58 5.66
CA ILE A 288 54.80 -41.22 4.29
C ILE A 288 53.86 -42.27 3.70
N LYS A 289 54.14 -43.58 3.90
CA LYS A 289 53.27 -44.65 3.42
C LYS A 289 51.87 -44.55 4.00
N ASN A 290 51.76 -44.34 5.31
CA ASN A 290 50.46 -44.17 5.98
C ASN A 290 49.72 -42.93 5.45
N GLU A 291 50.45 -41.83 5.19
CA GLU A 291 49.87 -40.62 4.60
C GLU A 291 49.32 -40.90 3.19
N VAL A 292 50.08 -41.57 2.32
CA VAL A 292 49.61 -41.98 0.98
C VAL A 292 48.37 -42.85 1.04
N ASP A 293 48.32 -43.81 1.99
CA ASP A 293 47.15 -44.66 2.16
C ASP A 293 45.91 -43.86 2.63
N ASN A 294 46.08 -42.81 3.43
CA ASN A 294 44.98 -41.93 3.84
C ASN A 294 44.42 -41.11 2.66
N TYR A 295 45.28 -40.63 1.75
CA TYR A 295 44.86 -39.86 0.57
C TYR A 295 44.25 -40.71 -0.56
N ARG A 296 44.20 -42.04 -0.40
CA ARG A 296 43.63 -42.95 -1.41
C ARG A 296 42.17 -42.65 -1.70
N GLU A 297 41.37 -42.41 -0.65
CA GLU A 297 39.94 -42.09 -0.79
C GLU A 297 39.74 -40.76 -1.51
N ASP A 298 40.53 -39.74 -1.15
CA ASP A 298 40.49 -38.43 -1.80
C ASP A 298 40.86 -38.52 -3.29
N TYR A 299 41.86 -39.33 -3.63
CA TYR A 299 42.23 -39.61 -5.03
C TYR A 299 41.08 -40.28 -5.81
N GLU A 300 40.44 -41.30 -5.23
CA GLU A 300 39.33 -41.99 -5.88
C GLU A 300 38.12 -41.06 -6.10
N LYS A 301 37.79 -40.25 -5.09
CA LYS A 301 36.73 -39.24 -5.15
C LYS A 301 37.03 -38.16 -6.19
N MET A 302 38.25 -37.64 -6.23
CA MET A 302 38.68 -36.65 -7.21
C MET A 302 38.65 -37.23 -8.63
N ARG A 303 39.10 -38.48 -8.82
CA ARG A 303 39.05 -39.16 -10.12
C ARG A 303 37.61 -39.39 -10.60
N ALA A 304 36.70 -39.77 -9.71
CA ALA A 304 35.29 -39.95 -10.05
C ALA A 304 34.66 -38.60 -10.46
N THR A 305 34.90 -37.55 -9.67
CA THR A 305 34.34 -36.21 -9.91
C THR A 305 34.87 -35.59 -11.21
N GLY A 306 36.15 -35.78 -11.53
CA GLY A 306 36.74 -35.27 -12.78
C GLY A 306 36.35 -36.02 -14.05
N ALA A 307 35.62 -37.14 -13.94
CA ALA A 307 35.15 -37.94 -15.08
C ALA A 307 33.69 -37.66 -15.46
N GLU A 308 32.95 -36.93 -14.61
CA GLU A 308 31.59 -36.42 -14.86
C GLU A 308 31.63 -35.12 -15.67
#